data_AF-T0H418-F1
#
_entry.id   AF-T0H418-F1
#
_cell.length_a   1.000
_cell.length_b   1.000
_cell.length_c   1.000
_cell.angle_alpha   90.00
_cell.angle_beta   90.00
_cell.angle_gamma   90.00
#
_symmetry.space_group_name_H-M   'P 1'
#
loop_
_entity.id
_entity.type
_entity.pdbx_description
1 polymer ?
#
loop_
_entity_poly.entity_id
_entity_poly.type
_entity_poly.pdbx_seq_one_letter_code
_entity_poly.pdbx_strand_id
1 'polypeptide(L)'
;MSSDSFSSPSGGGFPFHPFQDFLLGEVFLKTLIESGVSLKEAEDAVLSYLPPDQKHFVFTPNAKKQTLLNLYPEKIRNLLKADQEEEIKQEFRNMIRADGRMDLALELLEWLFTGFDERRRLLNELFSLILNDKISLSENFLDRLKKNYEEEVLKDLENLE
;
A
#
# COMPACT_ATOMS: atom_id res chain seq x y z
N MET A 1 28.92 -12.38 -36.24
CA MET A 1 27.70 -12.64 -35.46
C MET A 1 28.09 -12.51 -34.00
N SER A 2 27.89 -11.33 -33.43
CA SER A 2 28.21 -11.07 -32.03
C SER A 2 27.02 -11.50 -31.19
N SER A 3 27.24 -12.48 -30.33
CA SER A 3 26.30 -12.91 -29.30
C SER A 3 26.37 -11.92 -28.14
N ASP A 4 25.48 -10.93 -28.15
CA ASP A 4 25.25 -10.10 -26.97
C ASP A 4 24.55 -10.95 -25.92
N SER A 5 25.31 -11.34 -24.91
CA SER A 5 24.82 -11.92 -23.67
C SER A 5 24.03 -10.86 -22.91
N PHE A 6 22.70 -10.94 -22.97
CA PHE A 6 21.81 -10.21 -22.06
C PHE A 6 22.09 -10.69 -20.63
N SER A 7 22.86 -9.90 -19.87
CA SER A 7 22.92 -10.03 -18.42
C SER A 7 21.58 -9.59 -17.87
N SER A 8 20.74 -10.54 -17.47
CA SER A 8 19.49 -10.27 -16.76
C SER A 8 19.80 -9.53 -15.45
N PRO A 9 19.18 -8.38 -15.17
CA PRO A 9 19.34 -7.74 -13.88
C PRO A 9 18.63 -8.63 -12.85
N SER A 10 19.33 -8.91 -11.77
CA SER A 10 18.85 -9.62 -10.59
C SER A 10 17.58 -8.94 -10.04
N GLY A 11 16.41 -9.56 -10.29
CA GLY A 11 15.09 -9.08 -9.82
C GLY A 11 13.97 -9.46 -10.80
N GLY A 12 13.64 -10.74 -10.91
CA GLY A 12 12.80 -11.31 -11.98
C GLY A 12 11.29 -11.03 -11.92
N GLY A 13 10.84 -9.84 -11.53
CA GLY A 13 9.42 -9.49 -11.54
C GLY A 13 9.12 -8.10 -12.10
N PHE A 14 7.83 -7.83 -12.33
CA PHE A 14 7.38 -6.56 -12.88
C PHE A 14 7.41 -5.46 -11.80
N PRO A 15 7.97 -4.27 -12.10
CA PRO A 15 8.05 -3.18 -11.13
C PRO A 15 6.65 -2.76 -10.67
N PHE A 16 6.54 -2.42 -9.38
CA PHE A 16 5.35 -1.87 -8.75
C PHE A 16 5.69 -0.51 -8.14
N HIS A 17 4.91 0.49 -8.54
CA HIS A 17 4.97 1.88 -8.10
C HIS A 17 3.74 2.18 -7.23
N PRO A 18 3.89 2.19 -5.89
CA PRO A 18 2.76 2.23 -4.96
C PRO A 18 1.76 3.37 -5.20
N PHE A 19 2.22 4.53 -5.69
CA PHE A 19 1.37 5.70 -5.95
C PHE A 19 0.88 5.85 -7.39
N GLN A 20 1.14 4.87 -8.27
CA GLN A 20 0.79 4.93 -9.69
C GLN A 20 0.07 3.67 -10.17
N ASP A 21 0.41 2.52 -9.58
CA ASP A 21 -0.10 1.21 -10.01
C ASP A 21 -1.28 0.73 -9.16
N PHE A 22 -1.79 1.58 -8.25
CA PHE A 22 -2.86 1.20 -7.32
C PHE A 22 -3.72 2.40 -6.92
N LEU A 23 -5.05 2.28 -7.06
CA LEU A 23 -6.01 3.36 -6.83
C LEU A 23 -5.88 3.99 -5.44
N LEU A 24 -5.91 3.17 -4.37
CA LEU A 24 -5.73 3.69 -3.02
C LEU A 24 -4.39 4.43 -2.87
N GLY A 25 -3.35 3.97 -3.56
CA GLY A 25 -2.04 4.62 -3.57
C GLY A 25 -2.06 6.00 -4.23
N GLU A 26 -2.69 6.12 -5.40
CA GLU A 26 -2.88 7.40 -6.08
C GLU A 26 -3.65 8.41 -5.20
N VAL A 27 -4.77 7.96 -4.64
CA VAL A 27 -5.62 8.76 -3.74
C VAL A 27 -4.87 9.14 -2.46
N PHE A 28 -4.05 8.23 -1.94
CA PHE A 28 -3.19 8.49 -0.79
C PHE A 28 -2.18 9.60 -1.10
N LEU A 29 -1.48 9.50 -2.22
CA LEU A 29 -0.53 10.52 -2.65
C LEU A 29 -1.21 11.89 -2.85
N LYS A 30 -2.37 11.93 -3.52
CA LYS A 30 -3.18 13.16 -3.69
C LYS A 30 -3.47 13.79 -2.32
N THR A 31 -3.92 12.99 -1.36
CA THR A 31 -4.26 13.45 -0.01
C THR A 31 -3.05 13.96 0.77
N LEU A 32 -1.88 13.35 0.59
CA LEU A 32 -0.61 13.81 1.17
C LEU A 32 -0.21 15.17 0.59
N ILE A 33 -0.31 15.34 -0.72
CA ILE A 33 0.01 16.60 -1.41
C ILE A 33 -0.92 17.73 -0.96
N GLU A 34 -2.22 17.47 -0.84
CA GLU A 34 -3.21 18.42 -0.29
C GLU A 34 -2.94 18.79 1.18
N SER A 35 -2.16 17.97 1.89
CA SER A 35 -1.74 18.18 3.27
C SER A 35 -0.34 18.82 3.38
N GLY A 36 0.29 19.16 2.24
CA GLY A 36 1.56 19.87 2.17
C GLY A 36 2.81 18.99 2.00
N VAL A 37 2.65 17.67 1.87
CA VAL A 37 3.76 16.73 1.62
C VAL A 37 4.13 16.76 0.14
N SER A 38 5.41 16.91 -0.18
CA SER A 38 5.83 16.90 -1.59
C SER A 38 5.80 15.48 -2.17
N LEU A 39 5.58 15.35 -3.49
CA LEU A 39 5.69 14.06 -4.20
C LEU A 39 7.00 13.34 -3.87
N LYS A 40 8.12 14.07 -3.90
CA LYS A 40 9.44 13.52 -3.61
C LYS A 40 9.52 12.97 -2.19
N GLU A 41 8.98 13.69 -1.21
CA GLU A 41 8.98 13.26 0.20
C GLU A 41 8.13 12.00 0.41
N ALA A 42 6.95 11.93 -0.21
CA ALA A 42 6.11 10.74 -0.18
C ALA A 42 6.80 9.52 -0.81
N GLU A 43 7.39 9.69 -2.00
CA GLU A 43 8.15 8.65 -2.71
C GLU A 43 9.37 8.20 -1.88
N ASP A 44 10.17 9.14 -1.37
CA ASP A 44 11.33 8.86 -0.51
C ASP A 44 10.92 8.12 0.78
N ALA A 45 9.72 8.40 1.31
CA ALA A 45 9.18 7.72 2.49
C ALA A 45 8.83 6.26 2.19
N VAL A 46 8.04 6.02 1.14
CA VAL A 46 7.61 4.67 0.74
C VAL A 46 8.78 3.82 0.26
N LEU A 47 9.66 4.36 -0.59
CA LEU A 47 10.81 3.62 -1.13
C LEU A 47 11.89 3.33 -0.08
N SER A 48 11.82 3.95 1.10
CA SER A 48 12.79 3.70 2.18
C SER A 48 12.70 2.31 2.82
N TYR A 49 11.69 1.54 2.46
CA TYR A 49 11.63 0.11 2.76
C TYR A 49 12.60 -0.72 1.92
N LEU A 50 13.01 -0.22 0.75
CA LEU A 50 13.84 -0.97 -0.18
C LEU A 50 15.31 -0.96 0.25
N PRO A 51 16.02 -2.08 0.03
CA PRO A 51 17.47 -2.10 0.10
C PRO A 51 18.11 -1.07 -0.86
N PRO A 52 19.33 -0.58 -0.58
CA PRO A 52 20.00 0.44 -1.40
C PRO A 52 20.19 0.07 -2.88
N ASP A 53 20.21 -1.22 -3.21
CA ASP A 53 20.37 -1.77 -4.56
C ASP A 53 19.04 -1.95 -5.31
N GLN A 54 17.90 -1.76 -4.64
CA GLN A 54 16.57 -1.94 -5.22
C GLN A 54 15.87 -0.59 -5.42
N LYS A 55 15.41 -0.33 -6.65
CA LYS A 55 14.80 0.95 -7.05
C LYS A 55 13.27 0.97 -6.99
N HIS A 56 12.63 -0.19 -7.00
CA HIS A 56 11.18 -0.34 -7.03
C HIS A 56 10.74 -1.57 -6.25
N PHE A 57 9.51 -1.56 -5.76
CA PHE A 57 8.84 -2.79 -5.35
C PHE A 57 8.53 -3.63 -6.58
N VAL A 58 8.19 -4.90 -6.36
CA VAL A 58 7.83 -5.82 -7.43
C VAL A 58 6.45 -6.36 -7.14
N PHE A 59 5.60 -6.49 -8.16
CA PHE A 59 4.29 -7.11 -7.99
C PHE A 59 4.42 -8.54 -7.45
N THR A 60 3.56 -8.87 -6.49
CA THR A 60 3.44 -10.24 -6.01
C THR A 60 2.90 -11.13 -7.14
N PRO A 61 3.51 -12.30 -7.45
CA PRO A 61 3.01 -13.18 -8.51
C PRO A 61 1.54 -13.55 -8.31
N ASN A 62 0.71 -13.43 -9.35
CA ASN A 62 -0.75 -13.55 -9.27
C ASN A 62 -1.25 -14.78 -8.51
N ALA A 63 -0.70 -15.97 -8.77
CA ALA A 63 -1.11 -17.20 -8.09
C ALA A 63 -0.87 -17.13 -6.56
N LYS A 64 0.27 -16.54 -6.15
CA LYS A 64 0.59 -16.32 -4.75
C LYS A 64 -0.31 -15.23 -4.16
N LYS A 65 -0.52 -14.14 -4.90
CA LYS A 65 -1.35 -13.00 -4.49
C LYS A 65 -2.79 -13.43 -4.19
N GLN A 66 -3.43 -14.17 -5.10
CA GLN A 66 -4.78 -14.72 -4.91
C GLN A 66 -4.88 -15.61 -3.67
N THR A 67 -3.88 -16.46 -3.43
CA THR A 67 -3.86 -17.32 -2.24
C THR A 67 -3.78 -16.47 -0.96
N LEU A 68 -2.90 -15.48 -0.93
CA LEU A 68 -2.71 -14.62 0.23
C LEU A 68 -3.94 -13.73 0.50
N LEU A 69 -4.59 -13.21 -0.54
CA LEU A 69 -5.82 -12.41 -0.41
C LEU A 69 -7.02 -13.21 0.10
N ASN A 70 -7.00 -14.54 0.02
CA ASN A 70 -8.02 -15.35 0.68
C ASN A 70 -7.70 -15.59 2.16
N LEU A 71 -6.42 -15.71 2.51
CA LEU A 71 -5.97 -16.04 3.86
C LEU A 71 -5.93 -14.84 4.80
N TYR A 72 -5.37 -13.71 4.33
CA TYR A 72 -5.16 -12.54 5.18
C TYR A 72 -6.47 -11.93 5.71
N PRO A 73 -7.53 -11.73 4.91
CA PRO A 73 -8.77 -11.18 5.44
C PRO A 73 -9.38 -12.02 6.56
N GLU A 74 -9.29 -13.35 6.51
CA GLU A 74 -9.75 -14.21 7.61
C GLU A 74 -8.89 -14.02 8.86
N LYS A 75 -7.56 -14.05 8.70
CA LYS A 75 -6.61 -13.81 9.80
C LYS A 75 -6.84 -12.46 10.46
N ILE A 76 -6.92 -11.39 9.67
CA ILE A 76 -7.11 -10.02 10.16
C ILE A 76 -8.48 -9.88 10.84
N ARG A 77 -9.56 -10.46 10.29
CA ARG A 77 -10.88 -10.46 10.98
C ARG A 77 -10.81 -11.11 12.37
N ASN A 78 -10.07 -12.21 12.51
CA ASN A 78 -9.92 -12.87 13.81
C ASN A 78 -9.14 -12.00 14.80
N LEU A 79 -8.08 -11.33 14.36
CA LEU A 79 -7.33 -10.38 15.18
C LEU A 79 -8.17 -9.17 15.59
N LEU A 80 -8.96 -8.61 14.66
CA LEU A 80 -9.89 -7.51 14.96
C LEU A 80 -10.94 -7.89 16.01
N LYS A 81 -11.47 -9.11 15.94
CA LYS A 81 -12.43 -9.63 16.94
C LYS A 81 -11.80 -9.83 18.32
N ALA A 82 -10.50 -10.04 18.37
CA ALA A 82 -9.74 -10.21 19.60
C ALA A 82 -9.10 -8.90 20.09
N ASP A 83 -9.37 -7.77 19.43
CA ASP A 83 -8.75 -6.45 19.66
C ASP A 83 -7.20 -6.50 19.66
N GLN A 84 -6.63 -7.37 18.81
CA GLN A 84 -5.20 -7.59 18.63
C GLN A 84 -4.62 -6.68 17.52
N GLU A 85 -4.72 -5.36 17.72
CA GLU A 85 -4.30 -4.36 16.72
C GLU A 85 -2.77 -4.35 16.48
N GLU A 86 -1.96 -4.63 17.50
CA GLU A 86 -0.50 -4.72 17.35
C GLU A 86 -0.08 -5.87 16.43
N GLU A 87 -0.77 -7.01 16.52
CA GLU A 87 -0.54 -8.15 15.67
C GLU A 87 -0.90 -7.84 14.21
N ILE A 88 -1.99 -7.10 13.97
CA ILE A 88 -2.34 -6.61 12.63
C ILE A 88 -1.21 -5.74 12.07
N LYS A 89 -0.72 -4.78 12.86
CA LYS A 89 0.41 -3.94 12.45
C LYS A 89 1.67 -4.76 12.18
N GLN A 90 1.93 -5.79 12.96
CA GLN A 90 3.07 -6.68 12.75
C GLN A 90 2.94 -7.47 11.44
N GLU A 91 1.74 -7.92 11.06
CA GLU A 91 1.50 -8.54 9.75
C GLU A 91 1.83 -7.58 8.60
N PHE A 92 1.40 -6.32 8.68
CA PHE A 92 1.74 -5.30 7.69
C PHE A 92 3.25 -5.03 7.64
N ARG A 93 3.91 -4.88 8.79
CA ARG A 93 5.36 -4.71 8.85
C ARG A 93 6.10 -5.88 8.21
N ASN A 94 5.68 -7.12 8.47
CA ASN A 94 6.27 -8.32 7.88
C ASN A 94 6.05 -8.34 6.36
N MET A 95 4.83 -8.06 5.91
CA MET A 95 4.46 -8.05 4.50
C MET A 95 5.30 -7.06 3.68
N ILE A 96 5.54 -5.87 4.24
CA ILE A 96 6.28 -4.82 3.56
C ILE A 96 7.79 -5.02 3.71
N ARG A 97 8.31 -5.15 4.94
CA ARG A 97 9.75 -5.20 5.22
C ARG A 97 10.38 -6.55 4.91
N ALA A 98 9.78 -7.63 5.42
CA ALA A 98 10.39 -8.95 5.32
C ALA A 98 10.10 -9.61 3.97
N ASP A 99 8.88 -9.39 3.46
CA ASP A 99 8.39 -10.03 2.25
C ASP A 99 8.48 -9.16 0.98
N GLY A 100 8.64 -7.84 1.12
CA GLY A 100 8.72 -6.89 -0.01
C GLY A 100 7.41 -6.71 -0.78
N ARG A 101 6.26 -7.10 -0.21
CA ARG A 101 4.95 -7.16 -0.89
C ARG A 101 4.11 -5.92 -0.60
N MET A 102 4.58 -4.76 -1.08
CA MET A 102 3.86 -3.51 -0.94
C MET A 102 2.50 -3.52 -1.66
N ASP A 103 2.42 -4.21 -2.81
CA ASP A 103 1.18 -4.33 -3.58
C ASP A 103 0.08 -5.05 -2.78
N LEU A 104 0.43 -6.15 -2.12
CA LEU A 104 -0.49 -6.89 -1.26
C LEU A 104 -0.88 -6.09 -0.01
N ALA A 105 0.08 -5.35 0.56
CA ALA A 105 -0.19 -4.52 1.74
C ALA A 105 -1.20 -3.43 1.42
N LEU A 106 -1.07 -2.76 0.26
CA LEU A 106 -2.02 -1.74 -0.17
C LEU A 106 -3.42 -2.33 -0.44
N GLU A 107 -3.52 -3.51 -1.07
CA GLU A 107 -4.81 -4.16 -1.27
C GLU A 107 -5.51 -4.53 0.03
N LEU A 108 -4.77 -5.06 1.01
CA LEU A 108 -5.34 -5.37 2.32
C LEU A 108 -5.69 -4.09 3.11
N LEU A 109 -4.90 -3.02 2.94
CA LEU A 109 -5.22 -1.74 3.55
C LEU A 109 -6.49 -1.14 2.95
N GLU A 110 -6.68 -1.24 1.64
CA GLU A 110 -7.90 -0.80 0.97
C GLU A 110 -9.12 -1.58 1.45
N TRP A 111 -9.01 -2.90 1.55
CA TRP A 111 -10.06 -3.74 2.11
C TRP A 111 -10.41 -3.35 3.56
N LEU A 112 -9.40 -3.05 4.40
CA LEU A 112 -9.62 -2.56 5.76
C LEU A 112 -10.27 -1.17 5.78
N PHE A 113 -9.76 -0.27 4.96
CA PHE A 113 -10.19 1.13 4.87
C PHE A 113 -11.65 1.26 4.43
N THR A 114 -12.08 0.41 3.49
CA THR A 114 -13.45 0.39 2.98
C THR A 114 -14.41 -0.43 3.84
N GLY A 115 -13.90 -1.41 4.60
CA GLY A 115 -14.73 -2.35 5.37
C GLY A 115 -14.82 -2.11 6.88
N PHE A 116 -13.91 -1.33 7.47
CA PHE A 116 -13.77 -1.13 8.93
C PHE A 116 -13.47 0.33 9.29
N ASP A 117 -14.30 1.25 8.80
CA ASP A 117 -14.10 2.69 8.96
C ASP A 117 -14.18 3.16 10.43
N GLU A 118 -14.77 2.36 11.32
CA GLU A 118 -14.78 2.59 12.75
C GLU A 118 -13.40 2.44 13.40
N ARG A 119 -12.48 1.68 12.78
CA ARG A 119 -11.12 1.42 13.28
C ARG A 119 -10.14 2.53 12.91
N ARG A 120 -10.55 3.79 13.06
CA ARG A 120 -9.81 4.99 12.62
C ARG A 120 -8.37 5.05 13.13
N ARG A 121 -8.14 4.69 14.41
CA ARG A 121 -6.79 4.71 14.99
C ARG A 121 -5.88 3.71 14.27
N LEU A 122 -6.31 2.46 14.16
CA LEU A 122 -5.57 1.42 13.45
C LEU A 122 -5.33 1.83 11.99
N LEU A 123 -6.34 2.32 11.28
CA LEU A 123 -6.20 2.76 9.89
C LEU A 123 -5.14 3.86 9.75
N ASN A 124 -5.16 4.89 10.59
CA ASN A 124 -4.12 5.93 10.59
C ASN A 124 -2.72 5.36 10.82
N GLU A 125 -2.58 4.44 11.77
CA GLU A 125 -1.31 3.78 12.04
C GLU A 125 -0.86 2.93 10.83
N LEU A 126 -1.77 2.20 10.16
CA LEU A 126 -1.45 1.42 8.96
C LEU A 126 -1.07 2.30 7.74
N PHE A 127 -1.74 3.44 7.53
CA PHE A 127 -1.32 4.40 6.49
C PHE A 127 0.05 5.00 6.81
N SER A 128 0.35 5.27 8.08
CA SER A 128 1.69 5.71 8.50
C SER A 128 2.74 4.63 8.25
N LEU A 129 2.39 3.35 8.48
CA LEU A 129 3.27 2.23 8.12
C LEU A 129 3.60 2.22 6.63
N ILE A 130 2.67 2.49 5.71
CA ILE A 130 2.99 2.53 4.27
C ILE A 130 4.11 3.55 3.98
N LEU A 131 4.15 4.67 4.71
CA LEU A 131 5.18 5.71 4.62
C LEU A 131 6.43 5.43 5.49
N ASN A 132 6.57 4.19 5.97
CA ASN A 132 7.64 3.78 6.89
C ASN A 132 7.73 4.65 8.15
N ASP A 133 6.60 5.14 8.66
CA ASP A 133 6.50 6.03 9.82
C ASP A 133 7.29 7.36 9.65
N LYS A 134 7.66 7.75 8.42
CA LYS A 134 8.50 8.94 8.15
C LYS A 134 7.73 10.24 8.01
N ILE A 135 6.45 10.17 7.70
CA ILE A 135 5.57 11.31 7.50
C ILE A 135 4.46 11.24 8.54
N SER A 136 4.28 12.34 9.28
CA SER A 136 3.17 12.47 10.22
C SER A 136 1.89 12.80 9.47
N LEU A 137 0.84 12.01 9.70
CA LEU A 137 -0.48 12.23 9.12
C LEU A 137 -1.27 13.23 9.98
N SER A 138 -1.99 14.15 9.35
CA SER A 138 -2.84 15.12 10.07
C SER A 138 -4.04 14.44 10.73
N GLU A 139 -4.63 15.08 11.75
CA GLU A 139 -5.80 14.53 12.46
C GLU A 139 -7.00 14.25 11.53
N ASN A 140 -7.19 15.08 10.51
CA ASN A 140 -8.25 14.96 9.51
C ASN A 140 -7.85 14.16 8.26
N PHE A 141 -6.69 13.50 8.28
CA PHE A 141 -6.14 12.80 7.11
C PHE A 141 -7.13 11.76 6.55
N LEU A 142 -7.67 10.88 7.40
CA LEU A 142 -8.60 9.83 6.96
C LEU A 142 -9.90 10.38 6.36
N ASP A 143 -10.40 11.53 6.86
CA ASP A 143 -11.62 12.13 6.33
C ASP A 143 -11.39 12.68 4.93
N ARG A 144 -10.24 13.32 4.70
CA ARG A 144 -9.83 13.78 3.37
C ARG A 144 -9.58 12.61 2.42
N LEU A 145 -8.90 11.58 2.91
CA LEU A 145 -8.62 10.38 2.13
C LEU A 145 -9.92 9.71 1.68
N LYS A 146 -10.90 9.56 2.59
CA LYS A 146 -12.21 8.97 2.29
C LYS A 146 -12.98 9.77 1.24
N LYS A 147 -13.01 11.10 1.40
CA LYS A 147 -13.62 12.00 0.39
C LYS A 147 -12.94 11.84 -0.97
N ASN A 148 -11.61 11.86 -1.02
CA ASN A 148 -10.87 11.73 -2.27
C ASN A 148 -11.07 10.35 -2.90
N TYR A 149 -11.14 9.29 -2.09
CA TYR A 149 -11.36 7.93 -2.57
C TYR A 149 -12.75 7.76 -3.19
N GLU A 150 -13.79 8.23 -2.48
CA GLU A 150 -15.17 8.21 -2.99
C GLU A 150 -15.31 9.01 -4.29
N GLU A 151 -14.64 10.16 -4.41
CA GLU A 151 -14.61 10.96 -5.64
C GLU A 151 -13.98 10.21 -6.82
N GLU A 152 -12.84 9.53 -6.62
CA GLU A 152 -12.20 8.78 -7.73
C GLU A 152 -13.04 7.54 -8.12
N VAL A 153 -13.58 6.79 -7.15
CA VAL A 153 -14.47 5.65 -7.44
C VAL A 153 -15.73 6.08 -8.21
N LEU A 154 -16.33 7.22 -7.87
CA LEU A 154 -17.50 7.73 -8.57
C LEU A 154 -17.18 8.11 -10.02
N LYS A 155 -16.04 8.78 -10.27
CA LYS A 155 -15.60 9.11 -11.64
C LYS A 155 -15.39 7.85 -12.47
N ASP A 156 -14.79 6.82 -11.89
CA ASP A 156 -14.58 5.55 -12.58
C ASP A 156 -15.90 4.89 -12.97
N LEU A 157 -16.94 4.99 -12.12
CA LEU A 157 -18.27 4.51 -12.45
C LEU A 157 -18.95 5.34 -13.55
N GLU A 158 -18.84 6.67 -13.52
CA GLU A 158 -19.39 7.56 -14.54
C GLU A 158 -18.73 7.34 -15.92
N ASN A 159 -17.44 6.99 -15.95
CA ASN A 159 -16.71 6.70 -17.19
C ASN A 159 -17.05 5.34 -17.82
N LEU A 160 -17.84 4.49 -17.15
CA LEU A 160 -18.32 3.20 -17.67
C LEU A 160 -19.69 3.31 -18.36
N GLU A 161 -20.37 4.46 -18.27
CA GLU A 161 -21.65 4.77 -18.92
C GLU A 161 -21.46 5.53 -20.26
#